data_AF-A0A5S5BFD5-F1
#
_entry.id   AF-A0A5S5BFD5-F1
#
_cell.length_a   1.000
_cell.length_b   1.000
_cell.length_c   1.000
_cell.angle_alpha   90.00
_cell.angle_beta   90.00
_cell.angle_gamma   90.00
#
_symmetry.space_group_name_H-M   'P 1'
#
loop_
_entity.id
_entity.type
_entity.pdbx_description
1 polymer ?
#
loop_
_entity_poly.entity_id
_entity_poly.type
_entity_poly.pdbx_seq_one_letter_code
_entity_poly.pdbx_strand_id
1 'polypeptide(L)'
;MLSERRENHTLRRHIDCLLSAGASLTGRSPIILDFHECTFSMRDGKLFNENGLRSLVAVIARHVWSSAELQQVAIEICLGQLDTRQTELSPSREAKRISFL
;
A
#
# COMPACT_ATOMS: atom_id res chain seq x y z
N MET A 1 -1.13 19.22 -8.84
CA MET A 1 0.27 19.62 -8.59
C MET A 1 0.76 19.43 -7.15
N LEU A 2 0.19 20.06 -6.10
CA LEU A 2 0.70 19.85 -4.72
C LEU A 2 0.35 18.47 -4.14
N SER A 3 -0.84 17.93 -4.42
CA SER A 3 -1.27 16.60 -3.95
C SER A 3 -0.42 15.48 -4.54
N GLU A 4 -0.15 15.52 -5.86
CA GLU A 4 0.71 14.53 -6.55
C GLU A 4 2.15 14.52 -5.99
N ARG A 5 2.70 15.69 -5.62
CA ARG A 5 4.02 15.76 -4.98
C ARG A 5 4.00 15.10 -3.60
N ARG A 6 2.98 15.37 -2.78
CA ARG A 6 2.83 14.77 -1.45
C ARG A 6 2.64 13.25 -1.51
N GLU A 7 1.83 12.77 -2.45
CA GLU A 7 1.63 11.34 -2.70
C GLU A 7 2.93 10.64 -3.11
N ASN A 8 3.75 11.28 -3.94
CA ASN A 8 5.06 10.75 -4.32
C ASN A 8 6.03 10.66 -3.11
N HIS A 9 5.98 11.63 -2.20
CA HIS A 9 6.77 11.59 -0.97
C HIS A 9 6.34 10.45 -0.03
N THR A 10 5.03 10.21 0.12
CA THR A 10 4.51 9.10 0.93
C THR A 10 4.91 7.74 0.36
N LEU A 11 4.74 7.53 -0.95
CA LEU A 11 5.14 6.29 -1.60
C LEU A 11 6.63 6.02 -1.42
N ARG A 12 7.47 7.03 -1.66
CA ARG A 12 8.92 6.91 -1.50
C ARG A 12 9.29 6.55 -0.06
N ARG A 13 8.67 7.21 0.93
CA ARG A 13 8.86 6.89 2.36
C ARG A 13 8.50 5.44 2.68
N HIS A 14 7.40 4.92 2.11
CA HIS A 14 7.00 3.53 2.31
C HIS A 14 8.00 2.54 1.69
N ILE A 15 8.46 2.82 0.47
CA ILE A 15 9.49 2.02 -0.21
C ILE A 15 10.78 2.02 0.59
N ASP A 16 11.28 3.19 0.99
CA ASP A 16 12.52 3.34 1.75
C ASP A 16 12.43 2.65 3.12
N CYS A 17 11.26 2.68 3.77
CA CYS A 17 11.01 1.95 5.01
C CYS A 17 11.15 0.43 4.82
N LEU A 18 10.49 -0.13 3.80
CA LEU A 18 10.57 -1.57 3.52
C LEU A 18 11.99 -1.98 3.13
N LEU A 19 12.69 -1.21 2.29
CA LEU A 19 14.08 -1.48 1.92
C LEU A 19 15.01 -1.43 3.14
N SER A 20 14.82 -0.45 4.03
CA SER A 20 15.59 -0.35 5.29
C SER A 20 15.32 -1.52 6.24
N ALA A 21 14.11 -2.09 6.18
CA ALA A 21 13.72 -3.28 6.93
C ALA A 21 14.21 -4.61 6.29
N GLY A 22 14.91 -4.54 5.15
CA GLY A 22 15.47 -5.69 4.45
C GLY A 22 14.62 -6.23 3.31
N ALA A 23 13.64 -5.48 2.83
CA ALA A 23 12.92 -5.83 1.60
C ALA A 23 13.87 -5.79 0.38
N SER A 24 13.58 -6.63 -0.60
CA SER A 24 14.33 -6.73 -1.84
C SER A 24 13.52 -6.17 -3.01
N LEU A 25 14.16 -5.36 -3.85
CA LEU A 25 13.58 -4.84 -5.09
C LEU A 25 13.72 -5.87 -6.20
N THR A 26 12.61 -6.54 -6.55
CA THR A 26 12.59 -7.64 -7.53
C THR A 26 12.02 -7.21 -8.90
N GLY A 27 11.41 -6.04 -9.00
CA GLY A 27 10.93 -5.44 -10.25
C GLY A 27 10.99 -3.91 -10.22
N ARG A 28 11.13 -3.25 -11.39
CA ARG A 28 11.24 -1.78 -11.50
C ARG A 28 10.21 -1.10 -12.40
N SER A 29 9.49 -1.84 -13.24
CA SER A 29 8.43 -1.33 -14.11
C SER A 29 7.34 -2.40 -14.33
N PRO A 30 6.41 -2.60 -13.38
CA PRO A 30 6.20 -1.83 -12.15
C PRO A 30 7.23 -2.13 -11.05
N ILE A 31 7.30 -1.26 -10.04
CA ILE A 31 8.09 -1.51 -8.83
C ILE A 31 7.47 -2.70 -8.10
N ILE A 32 8.30 -3.70 -7.81
CA ILE A 32 7.94 -4.89 -7.03
C ILE A 32 8.96 -5.05 -5.90
N LEU A 33 8.46 -5.17 -4.68
CA LEU A 33 9.25 -5.40 -3.48
C LEU A 33 8.83 -6.70 -2.82
N ASP A 34 9.80 -7.54 -2.45
CA ASP A 34 9.55 -8.71 -1.61
C ASP A 34 10.06 -8.45 -0.21
N PHE A 35 9.18 -8.65 0.78
CA PHE A 35 9.46 -8.47 2.19
C PHE A 35 8.88 -9.63 2.98
N HIS A 36 9.76 -10.53 3.43
CA HIS A 36 9.39 -11.81 4.03
C HIS A 36 8.43 -12.59 3.11
N GLU A 37 7.22 -12.87 3.58
CA GLU A 37 6.17 -13.63 2.89
C GLU A 37 5.19 -12.72 2.12
N CYS A 38 5.51 -11.43 1.98
CA CYS A 38 4.68 -10.44 1.31
C CYS A 38 5.37 -9.87 0.07
N THR A 39 4.66 -9.89 -1.05
CA THR A 39 5.03 -9.21 -2.29
C THR A 39 4.20 -7.94 -2.42
N PHE A 40 4.88 -6.81 -2.57
CA PHE A 40 4.28 -5.52 -2.78
C PHE A 40 4.44 -5.10 -4.24
N SER A 41 3.34 -4.75 -4.91
CA SER A 41 3.37 -4.09 -6.21
C SER A 41 2.98 -2.63 -6.09
N MET A 42 3.56 -1.78 -6.93
CA MET A 42 3.13 -0.38 -7.03
C MET A 42 1.93 -0.27 -7.98
N ARG A 43 0.81 0.28 -7.49
CA ARG A 43 -0.40 0.61 -8.26
C ARG A 43 -0.92 1.99 -7.85
N ASP A 44 -1.24 2.83 -8.82
CA ASP A 44 -1.81 4.17 -8.59
C ASP A 44 -1.08 5.01 -7.53
N GLY A 45 0.26 4.96 -7.55
CA GLY A 45 1.10 5.71 -6.61
C GLY A 45 1.11 5.15 -5.17
N LYS A 46 0.63 3.92 -4.96
CA LYS A 46 0.61 3.23 -3.66
C LYS A 46 1.25 1.85 -3.77
N LEU A 47 1.77 1.34 -2.66
CA LEU A 47 2.14 -0.07 -2.55
C LEU A 47 0.89 -0.88 -2.23
N PHE A 48 0.76 -2.06 -2.84
CA PHE A 48 -0.30 -3.02 -2.59
C PHE A 48 0.29 -4.37 -2.23
N ASN A 49 -0.16 -4.96 -1.13
CA ASN A 49 0.25 -6.32 -0.78
C ASN A 49 -0.59 -7.34 -1.52
N GLU A 50 0.04 -8.14 -2.39
CA GLU A 50 -0.61 -9.18 -3.18
C GLU A 50 -1.11 -10.33 -2.30
N ASN A 51 -0.45 -10.57 -1.16
CA ASN A 51 -0.78 -11.67 -0.24
C ASN A 51 -1.94 -11.34 0.70
N GLY A 52 -2.52 -10.14 0.59
CA GLY A 52 -3.66 -9.67 1.37
C GLY A 52 -3.32 -9.09 2.75
N LEU A 53 -4.27 -8.33 3.30
CA LEU A 53 -4.06 -7.54 4.52
C LEU A 53 -3.68 -8.38 5.76
N ARG A 54 -4.27 -9.57 5.93
CA ARG A 54 -3.97 -10.42 7.10
C ARG A 54 -2.50 -10.86 7.10
N SER A 55 -1.99 -11.28 5.94
CA SER A 55 -0.59 -11.67 5.75
C SER A 55 0.34 -10.47 6.01
N LEU A 56 -0.03 -9.29 5.49
CA LEU A 56 0.70 -8.05 5.73
C LEU A 56 0.85 -7.73 7.22
N VAL A 57 -0.27 -7.70 7.95
CA VAL A 57 -0.28 -7.38 9.38
C VAL A 57 0.56 -8.40 10.16
N ALA A 58 0.45 -9.70 9.82
CA ALA A 58 1.23 -10.74 10.47
C ALA A 58 2.75 -10.59 10.22
N VAL A 59 3.17 -10.19 9.03
CA VAL A 59 4.58 -9.92 8.72
C VAL A 59 5.07 -8.69 9.47
N ILE A 60 4.33 -7.58 9.42
CA ILE A 60 4.72 -6.31 10.07
C ILE A 60 4.78 -6.45 11.60
N ALA A 61 3.85 -7.18 12.20
CA ALA A 61 3.82 -7.41 13.66
C ALA A 61 4.95 -8.32 14.15
N ARG A 62 5.43 -9.26 13.31
CA ARG A 62 6.54 -10.16 13.65
C ARG A 62 7.91 -9.53 13.44
N HIS A 63 8.01 -8.51 12.59
CA HIS A 63 9.28 -7.88 12.27
C HIS A 63 9.79 -7.02 13.44
N VAL A 64 11.09 -7.12 13.73
CA VAL A 64 11.75 -6.28 14.74
C VAL A 64 12.24 -5.00 14.05
N TRP A 65 11.54 -3.90 14.33
CA TRP A 65 11.84 -2.59 13.74
C TRP A 65 13.02 -1.92 14.44
N SER A 66 13.93 -1.31 13.68
CA SER A 66 15.10 -0.62 14.23
C SER A 66 14.77 0.73 14.87
N SER A 67 13.61 1.32 14.58
CA SER A 67 13.13 2.54 15.22
C SER A 67 11.60 2.61 15.27
N ALA A 68 11.08 3.43 16.20
CA ALA A 68 9.65 3.67 16.33
C ALA A 68 9.06 4.37 15.10
N GLU A 69 9.83 5.22 14.43
CA GLU A 69 9.43 5.89 13.19
C GLU A 69 9.22 4.90 12.05
N LEU A 70 10.11 3.91 11.89
CA LEU A 70 9.96 2.88 10.86
C LEU A 70 8.78 1.96 11.16
N GLN A 71 8.57 1.60 12.44
CA GLN A 71 7.38 0.87 12.86
C GLN A 71 6.09 1.65 12.53
N GLN A 72 6.09 2.96 12.77
CA GLN A 72 4.93 3.81 12.47
C GLN A 72 4.65 3.85 10.96
N VAL A 73 5.69 3.95 10.12
CA VAL A 73 5.52 3.87 8.65
C VAL A 73 4.99 2.51 8.21
N ALA A 74 5.41 1.42 8.83
CA ALA A 74 4.85 0.10 8.55
C ALA A 74 3.34 0.03 8.88
N ILE A 75 2.92 0.65 9.98
CA ILE A 75 1.50 0.78 10.31
C ILE A 75 0.75 1.63 9.27
N GLU A 76 1.34 2.74 8.80
CA GLU A 76 0.78 3.56 7.71
C GLU A 76 0.57 2.71 6.43
N ILE A 77 1.50 1.81 6.09
CA ILE A 77 1.36 0.87 4.97
C ILE A 77 0.14 -0.05 5.17
N CYS A 78 -0.04 -0.63 6.36
CA CYS A 78 -1.22 -1.45 6.69
C CYS A 78 -2.53 -0.67 6.53
N LEU A 79 -2.58 0.55 7.05
CA LEU A 79 -3.78 1.39 6.98
C LEU A 79 -4.11 1.77 5.54
N GLY A 80 -3.11 2.09 4.72
CA GLY A 80 -3.31 2.41 3.31
C GLY A 80 -3.94 1.28 2.47
N GLN A 81 -3.75 0.00 2.87
CA GLN A 81 -4.42 -1.15 2.23
C GLN A 81 -5.92 -1.23 2.58
N LEU A 82 -6.34 -0.69 3.72
CA LEU A 82 -7.75 -0.68 4.14
C LEU A 82 -8.56 0.33 3.33
N ASP A 83 -8.01 1.53 3.14
CA ASP A 83 -8.67 2.62 2.41
C ASP A 83 -8.90 2.28 0.93
N THR A 84 -7.98 1.51 0.34
CA THR A 84 -8.10 1.08 -1.06
C THR A 84 -9.18 0.02 -1.25
N ARG A 85 -9.35 -0.91 -0.32
CA ARG A 85 -10.46 -1.89 -0.35
C ARG A 85 -11.83 -1.22 -0.20
N GLN A 86 -11.94 -0.17 0.61
CA GLN A 86 -13.21 0.58 0.73
C GLN A 86 -13.59 1.30 -0.56
N THR A 87 -12.59 1.74 -1.33
CA THR A 87 -12.79 2.38 -2.63
C THR A 87 -13.26 1.36 -3.69
N GLU A 88 -12.71 0.15 -3.69
CA GLU A 88 -13.11 -0.94 -4.61
C GLU A 88 -14.51 -1.51 -4.34
N LEU A 89 -15.03 -1.40 -3.11
CA LEU A 89 -16.41 -1.77 -2.75
C LEU A 89 -17.45 -0.69 -3.12
N SER A 90 -17.01 0.44 -3.68
CA SER A 90 -17.89 1.48 -4.20
C SER A 90 -17.87 1.59 -5.73
N PRO A 91 -18.27 0.57 -6.51
CA PRO A 91 -18.83 0.79 -7.83
C PRO A 91 -20.36 0.73 -7.72
N SER A 92 -21.05 1.82 -8.09
CA SER A 92 -22.50 1.91 -8.29
C SER A 92 -23.37 2.31 -7.09
N ARG A 93 -23.46 3.62 -6.86
CA ARG A 93 -24.73 4.27 -6.47
C ARG A 93 -25.06 5.44 -7.41
N GLU A 94 -24.81 5.28 -8.70
CA GLU A 94 -25.22 6.30 -9.67
C GLU A 94 -25.46 5.68 -11.06
N ALA A 95 -26.53 4.90 -11.19
CA ALA A 95 -27.22 4.68 -12.46
C ALA A 95 -28.50 3.85 -12.24
N LYS A 96 -29.60 4.52 -11.87
CA LYS A 96 -30.94 4.21 -12.39
C LYS A 96 -31.91 5.32 -12.02
N ARG A 97 -31.75 6.46 -12.67
CA ARG A 97 -32.88 7.31 -13.05
C ARG A 97 -32.79 7.55 -14.56
N ILE A 98 -32.74 6.44 -15.30
CA ILE A 98 -33.04 6.46 -16.73
C ILE A 98 -34.55 6.58 -16.83
N SER A 99 -34.95 7.72 -17.37
CA SER A 99 -36.26 8.07 -17.88
C SER A 99 -36.91 6.89 -18.59
N PHE A 100 -38.10 6.49 -18.16
CA PHE A 100 -39.03 5.77 -19.00
C PHE A 100 -40.42 6.40 -18.86
N LEU A 101 -40.81 7.03 -19.96
CA LEU A 101 -42.13 7.50 -20.38
C LEU A 101 -42.70 8.72 -19.62
#